data_AF-A0AA92NTT8-F1
#
_entry.id   AF-A0AA92NTT8-F1
#
_cell.length_a   1.000
_cell.length_b   1.000
_cell.length_c   1.000
_cell.angle_alpha   90.00
_cell.angle_beta   90.00
_cell.angle_gamma   90.00
#
_symmetry.space_group_name_H-M   'P 1'
#
loop_
_entity.id
_entity.type
_entity.pdbx_description
1 polymer ?
#
loop_
_entity_poly.entity_id
_entity_poly.type
_entity_poly.pdbx_seq_one_letter_code
_entity_poly.pdbx_strand_id
1 'polypeptide(L)'
;MQKKRITARRVENQVYSNRVLRSEFDRNWRTVISRSGYVIYIATANRAKITVLLSNGSRKLLIFRQGGRVLVGGGGTSHYSKPHIAKDL
;
A
#
# COMPACT_ATOMS: atom_id res chain seq x y z
N MET A 1 -16.43 -26.24 6.01
CA MET A 1 -15.57 -25.12 6.49
C MET A 1 -16.15 -23.79 6.02
N GLN A 2 -16.81 -23.02 6.90
CA GLN A 2 -17.35 -21.71 6.55
C GLN A 2 -16.20 -20.69 6.42
N LYS A 3 -16.01 -20.14 5.21
CA LYS A 3 -15.11 -19.01 4.99
C LYS A 3 -15.66 -17.81 5.77
N LYS A 4 -15.05 -17.49 6.92
CA LYS A 4 -15.33 -16.27 7.69
C LYS A 4 -15.08 -15.07 6.76
N ARG A 5 -16.16 -14.47 6.25
CA ARG A 5 -16.07 -13.17 5.57
C ARG A 5 -15.67 -12.16 6.64
N ILE A 6 -14.42 -11.72 6.58
CA ILE A 6 -13.96 -10.58 7.37
C ILE A 6 -14.67 -9.37 6.76
N THR A 7 -15.82 -9.00 7.34
CA THR A 7 -16.50 -7.76 6.99
C THR A 7 -15.62 -6.63 7.50
N ALA A 8 -14.83 -6.05 6.62
CA ALA A 8 -14.07 -4.84 6.94
C ALA A 8 -15.09 -3.78 7.38
N ARG A 9 -15.08 -3.43 8.67
CA ARG A 9 -16.08 -2.56 9.33
C ARG A 9 -16.13 -1.16 8.72
N ARG A 10 -15.14 -0.80 7.89
CA ARG A 10 -15.12 0.36 7.00
C ARG A 10 -14.17 0.07 5.83
N VAL A 11 -14.67 0.04 4.60
CA VAL A 11 -13.82 -0.02 3.40
C VAL A 11 -13.63 1.42 2.93
N GLU A 12 -12.73 2.16 3.58
CA GLU A 12 -12.36 3.49 3.09
C GLU A 12 -11.48 3.38 1.85
N ASN A 13 -11.96 3.97 0.76
CA ASN A 13 -11.18 4.16 -0.44
C ASN A 13 -10.14 5.27 -0.19
N GLN A 14 -8.89 4.89 0.04
CA GLN A 14 -7.77 5.82 -0.05
C GLN A 14 -7.40 5.93 -1.53
N VAL A 15 -7.94 6.97 -2.17
CA VAL A 15 -7.62 7.40 -3.53
C VAL A 15 -6.41 8.33 -3.50
N TYR A 16 -5.62 8.29 -4.58
CA TYR A 16 -4.55 9.22 -4.99
C TYR A 16 -4.10 10.21 -3.90
N SER A 17 -3.08 9.83 -3.13
CA SER A 17 -2.53 10.76 -2.14
C SER A 17 -1.39 11.54 -2.76
N ASN A 18 -1.70 12.75 -3.25
CA ASN A 18 -0.70 13.80 -3.52
C ASN A 18 -0.01 14.29 -2.21
N ARG A 19 -0.36 13.68 -1.07
CA ARG A 19 0.14 14.01 0.26
C ARG A 19 1.16 13.01 0.76
N VAL A 20 1.49 11.94 0.02
CA VAL A 20 2.56 11.03 0.43
C VAL A 20 3.89 11.68 0.16
N LEU A 21 4.63 11.98 1.23
CA LEU A 21 6.01 12.47 1.13
C LEU A 21 6.98 11.31 0.94
N ARG A 22 6.74 10.19 1.64
CA ARG A 22 7.62 9.02 1.64
C ARG A 22 6.87 7.74 1.97
N SER A 23 7.26 6.65 1.33
CA SER A 23 6.82 5.29 1.67
C SER A 23 8.03 4.41 1.96
N GLU A 24 8.02 3.75 3.11
CA GLU A 24 9.06 2.82 3.56
C GLU A 24 8.50 1.40 3.51
N PHE A 25 9.11 0.56 2.70
CA PHE A 25 8.70 -0.82 2.48
C PHE A 25 9.53 -1.75 3.37
N ASP A 26 8.90 -2.76 3.97
CA ASP A 26 9.64 -3.82 4.65
C ASP A 26 10.34 -4.77 3.65
N ARG A 27 10.99 -5.81 4.14
CA ARG A 27 11.70 -6.79 3.30
C ARG A 27 10.79 -7.72 2.48
N ASN A 28 9.47 -7.61 2.61
CA ASN A 28 8.50 -8.51 1.97
C ASN A 28 7.99 -7.96 0.64
N TRP A 29 8.82 -7.22 -0.08
CA TRP A 29 8.48 -6.59 -1.34
C TRP A 29 9.55 -6.88 -2.39
N ARG A 30 9.10 -7.06 -3.63
CA ARG A 30 9.96 -7.01 -4.81
C ARG A 30 9.55 -5.85 -5.69
N THR A 31 10.51 -5.30 -6.42
CA THR A 31 10.32 -4.12 -7.27
C THR A 31 10.42 -4.48 -8.74
N VAL A 32 9.54 -3.90 -9.56
CA VAL A 32 9.52 -4.02 -11.02
C VAL A 32 9.26 -2.65 -11.63
N ILE A 33 9.88 -2.34 -12.76
CA ILE A 33 9.60 -1.11 -13.51
C ILE A 33 8.68 -1.47 -14.69
N SER A 34 7.55 -0.76 -14.83
CA SER A 34 6.65 -0.96 -15.96
C SER A 34 7.20 -0.30 -17.23
N ARG A 35 6.72 -0.74 -18.40
CA ARG A 35 7.02 -0.08 -19.68
C ARG A 35 6.56 1.38 -19.73
N SER A 36 5.54 1.74 -18.93
CA SER A 36 5.04 3.10 -18.78
C SER A 36 5.80 3.93 -17.74
N GLY A 37 6.89 3.41 -17.17
CA GLY A 37 7.75 4.13 -16.22
C GLY A 37 7.25 4.12 -14.77
N TYR A 38 6.23 3.34 -14.43
CA TYR A 38 5.81 3.18 -13.04
C TYR A 38 6.77 2.24 -12.30
N VAL A 39 7.09 2.59 -11.06
CA VAL A 39 7.72 1.66 -10.13
C VAL A 39 6.64 0.86 -9.43
N ILE A 40 6.66 -0.46 -9.58
CA ILE A 40 5.66 -1.38 -9.02
C ILE A 40 6.32 -2.22 -7.93
N TYR A 41 5.83 -2.07 -6.71
CA TYR A 41 6.18 -2.93 -5.58
C TYR A 41 5.14 -4.03 -5.45
N ILE A 42 5.59 -5.28 -5.31
CA ILE A 42 4.73 -6.46 -5.19
C ILE A 42 5.06 -7.18 -3.89
N ALA A 43 4.07 -7.37 -3.03
CA ALA A 43 4.19 -8.09 -1.77
C ALA A 43 4.54 -9.56 -2.03
N THR A 44 5.66 -10.02 -1.48
CA THR A 44 6.16 -11.39 -1.62
C THR A 44 5.66 -12.31 -0.50
N ALA A 45 5.15 -11.76 0.60
CA ALA A 45 4.61 -12.51 1.73
C ALA A 45 3.32 -11.90 2.28
N ASN A 46 2.59 -12.68 3.06
CA ASN A 46 1.47 -12.15 3.84
C ASN A 46 1.97 -11.22 4.94
N ARG A 47 1.18 -10.17 5.23
CA ARG A 47 1.53 -9.12 6.19
C ARG A 47 2.72 -8.26 5.76
N ALA A 48 2.93 -8.09 4.46
CA ALA A 48 3.89 -7.13 3.94
C ALA A 48 3.47 -5.70 4.32
N LYS A 49 4.39 -4.92 4.87
CA LYS A 49 4.10 -3.63 5.48
C LYS A 49 4.66 -2.47 4.68
N ILE A 50 3.97 -1.33 4.78
CA ILE A 50 4.45 -0.03 4.30
C ILE A 50 4.18 1.00 5.39
N THR A 51 5.19 1.75 5.78
CA THR A 51 5.01 2.97 6.59
C THR A 51 4.96 4.16 5.66
N VAL A 52 3.88 4.94 5.72
CA VAL A 52 3.63 6.08 4.85
C VAL A 52 3.71 7.36 5.69
N LEU A 53 4.59 8.29 5.30
CA LEU A 53 4.65 9.64 5.84
C LEU A 53 3.81 10.57 4.98
N LEU A 54 2.87 11.27 5.63
CA LEU A 54 1.98 12.23 4.98
C LEU A 54 2.48 13.67 5.13
N SER A 55 2.03 14.55 4.25
CA SER A 55 2.45 15.96 4.18
C SER A 55 2.12 16.78 5.43
N ASN A 56 1.15 16.33 6.23
CA ASN A 56 0.81 16.92 7.52
C ASN A 56 1.65 16.35 8.68
N GLY A 57 2.69 15.58 8.39
CA GLY A 57 3.57 14.94 9.38
C GLY A 57 3.02 13.64 9.98
N SER A 58 1.74 13.32 9.78
CA SER A 58 1.15 12.07 10.29
C SER A 58 1.68 10.84 9.56
N ARG A 59 1.62 9.67 10.22
CA ARG A 59 2.10 8.41 9.68
C ARG A 59 0.98 7.38 9.62
N LYS A 60 1.02 6.54 8.60
CA LYS A 60 0.12 5.38 8.45
C LYS A 60 0.89 4.11 8.23
N LEU A 61 0.40 3.02 8.81
CA LEU A 61 0.85 1.66 8.53
C LEU A 61 -0.15 0.98 7.59
N LEU A 62 0.32 0.59 6.41
CA LEU A 62 -0.42 -0.23 5.47
C LEU A 62 0.07 -1.68 5.55
N ILE A 63 -0.87 -2.64 5.51
CA ILE A 63 -0.57 -4.07 5.60
C ILE A 63 -1.27 -4.80 4.46
N PHE A 64 -0.48 -5.50 3.64
CA PHE A 64 -0.91 -6.20 2.44
C PHE A 64 -0.83 -7.71 2.63
N ARG A 65 -1.66 -8.42 1.87
CA ARG A 65 -1.49 -9.86 1.63
C ARG A 65 -0.46 -10.07 0.52
N GLN A 66 0.06 -11.29 0.42
CA GLN A 66 0.92 -11.68 -0.69
C GLN A 66 0.25 -11.37 -2.03
N GLY A 67 1.01 -10.85 -2.99
CA GLY A 67 0.53 -10.41 -4.29
C GLY A 67 -0.06 -8.99 -4.32
N GLY A 68 -0.25 -8.35 -3.16
CA GLY A 68 -0.61 -6.94 -3.08
C GLY A 68 0.40 -6.06 -3.82
N ARG A 69 -0.07 -4.98 -4.45
CA ARG A 69 0.71 -4.11 -5.31
C ARG A 69 0.63 -2.65 -4.88
N VAL A 70 1.75 -1.95 -5.02
CA VAL A 70 1.82 -0.49 -4.93
C VAL A 70 2.49 0.03 -6.18
N LEU A 71 1.81 0.93 -6.88
CA LEU A 71 2.31 1.57 -8.10
C LEU A 71 2.65 3.01 -7.76
N VAL A 72 3.90 3.40 -8.02
CA VAL A 72 4.41 4.75 -7.81
C VAL A 72 4.68 5.35 -9.18
N GLY A 73 3.96 6.44 -9.48
CA GLY A 73 4.14 7.24 -10.69
C GLY A 73 4.87 8.54 -10.41
N GLY A 74 5.04 9.37 -11.44
CA GLY A 74 5.61 10.71 -11.31
C GLY A 74 4.78 11.63 -10.40
N GLY A 75 5.42 12.69 -9.89
CA GLY A 75 4.74 13.70 -9.06
C GLY A 75 4.29 13.21 -7.68
N GLY A 76 4.85 12.12 -7.17
CA GLY A 76 4.50 11.58 -5.85
C GLY A 76 3.19 10.78 -5.81
N THR A 77 2.57 10.51 -6.95
CA THR A 77 1.31 9.75 -7.01
C THR A 77 1.57 8.27 -6.71
N SER A 78 0.87 7.73 -5.71
CA SER A 78 0.94 6.31 -5.33
C SER A 78 -0.44 5.66 -5.31
N HIS A 79 -0.56 4.48 -5.94
CA HIS A 79 -1.76 3.66 -5.98
C HIS A 79 -1.56 2.37 -5.19
N TYR A 80 -2.54 2.00 -4.39
CA TYR A 80 -2.45 0.86 -3.48
C TYR A 80 -3.54 -0.16 -3.81
N SER A 81 -3.15 -1.37 -4.18
CA SER A 81 -4.11 -2.46 -4.45
C SER A 81 -4.96 -2.77 -3.22
N LYS A 82 -6.19 -3.26 -3.44
CA LYS A 82 -7.12 -3.68 -2.38
C LYS A 82 -7.34 -5.20 -2.44
N PRO A 83 -7.65 -5.85 -1.31
CA PRO A 83 -7.74 -5.27 0.03
C PRO A 83 -6.37 -5.08 0.68
N HIS A 84 -6.23 -4.01 1.46
CA HIS A 84 -5.17 -3.84 2.45
C HIS A 84 -5.76 -3.26 3.73
N ILE A 85 -5.05 -3.43 4.84
CA ILE A 85 -5.38 -2.79 6.11
C ILE A 85 -4.62 -1.47 6.16
N ALA A 86 -5.27 -0.40 6.63
CA ALA A 86 -4.63 0.87 6.95
C ALA A 86 -4.85 1.18 8.43
N LYS A 87 -3.80 1.63 9.12
CA LYS A 87 -3.84 2.04 10.52
C LYS A 87 -3.07 3.34 10.69
N ASP A 88 -3.50 4.18 11.61
CA ASP A 88 -2.70 5.32 12.06
C ASP A 88 -1.57 4.83 12.96
N LEU A 89 -0.46 5.56 12.93
CA LEU A 89 0.73 5.37 13.78
C LEU A 89 0.93 6.56 14.70
#